data_AF-A0A433JXK7-F1
#
_entry.id   AF-A0A433JXK7-F1
#
_cell.length_a   1.000
_cell.length_b   1.000
_cell.length_c   1.000
_cell.angle_alpha   90.00
_cell.angle_beta   90.00
_cell.angle_gamma   90.00
#
_symmetry.space_group_name_H-M   'P 1'
#
loop_
_entity.id
_entity.type
_entity.pdbx_description
1 polymer ?
#
loop_
_entity_poly.entity_id
_entity_poly.type
_entity_poly.pdbx_seq_one_letter_code
_entity_poly.pdbx_strand_id
1 'polypeptide(L)'
;MECLSFCVAKNIDLTRLDNHFRAAPNAYTSTKTRDVLKIIPSDNSHHTIYIFKNGTVVSWGVKRYEINNYLNTIKMLVDKPIKLLVHDEFHYQLAAKTSIEPHDFFDVDCLTIEDESEELKLSLSYGFSQSVKLQYFETIIDGLIEKYNPMIQSLSQTGEMPIGRKQIQQVIGEILGAKSEMNLISNFLYHPKYFWQHPTLEDHFIMLERYLHIQRRVNAINHRLDTLNEIFDMFNGYLDNRHSHLLEIVIIILIIIEIIVGVMNFHL
;
A
#
# COMPACT_ATOMS: atom_id res chain seq x y z
N MET A 1 22.40 11.10 -12.02
CA MET A 1 21.91 9.74 -12.34
C MET A 1 20.50 9.59 -11.77
N GLU A 2 19.72 8.62 -12.24
CA GLU A 2 18.32 8.42 -11.80
C GLU A 2 18.21 7.32 -10.74
N CYS A 3 17.41 7.57 -9.72
CA CYS A 3 16.92 6.59 -8.76
C CYS A 3 15.41 6.49 -8.92
N LEU A 4 14.92 5.33 -9.33
CA LEU A 4 13.49 5.11 -9.58
C LEU A 4 12.96 4.07 -8.60
N SER A 5 11.82 4.36 -7.97
CA SER A 5 11.15 3.43 -7.06
C SER A 5 9.72 3.13 -7.52
N PHE A 6 9.28 1.88 -7.33
CA PHE A 6 8.01 1.37 -7.80
C PHE A 6 7.35 0.47 -6.77
N CYS A 7 6.03 0.54 -6.64
CA CYS A 7 5.22 -0.49 -5.98
C CYS A 7 4.62 -1.42 -7.04
N VAL A 8 5.12 -2.66 -7.14
CA VAL A 8 4.70 -3.62 -8.19
C VAL A 8 3.74 -4.69 -7.67
N ALA A 9 3.79 -4.96 -6.37
CA ALA A 9 3.07 -6.07 -5.74
C ALA A 9 2.69 -5.76 -4.29
N LYS A 10 1.72 -6.51 -3.76
CA LYS A 10 1.39 -6.43 -2.32
C LYS A 10 2.52 -6.99 -1.46
N ASN A 11 3.08 -8.11 -1.88
CA ASN A 11 4.19 -8.84 -1.29
C ASN A 11 4.88 -9.62 -2.42
N ILE A 12 6.17 -9.90 -2.25
CA ILE A 12 6.99 -10.62 -3.21
C ILE A 12 7.66 -11.81 -2.52
N ASP A 13 7.57 -12.99 -3.14
CA ASP A 13 8.43 -14.11 -2.78
C ASP A 13 9.83 -13.92 -3.38
N LEU A 14 10.74 -13.39 -2.56
CA LEU A 14 12.13 -13.17 -2.94
C LEU A 14 12.87 -14.46 -3.30
N THR A 15 12.45 -15.61 -2.78
CA THR A 15 13.12 -16.89 -3.08
C THR A 15 12.81 -17.34 -4.50
N ARG A 16 11.56 -17.18 -4.94
CA ARG A 16 11.16 -17.47 -6.33
C ARG A 16 11.91 -16.59 -7.33
N LEU A 17 12.03 -15.29 -7.05
CA LEU A 17 12.80 -14.37 -7.90
C LEU A 17 14.29 -14.69 -7.89
N ASP A 18 14.89 -14.92 -6.72
CA ASP A 18 16.31 -15.25 -6.61
C ASP A 18 16.64 -16.52 -7.41
N ASN A 19 15.80 -17.55 -7.33
CA ASN A 19 15.96 -18.77 -8.13
C ASN A 19 15.89 -18.50 -9.64
N HIS A 20 14.99 -17.61 -10.08
CA HIS A 20 14.88 -17.24 -11.49
C HIS A 20 16.13 -16.50 -11.99
N PHE A 21 16.61 -15.49 -11.25
CA PHE A 21 17.78 -14.72 -11.66
C PHE A 21 19.08 -15.55 -11.58
N ARG A 22 19.20 -16.45 -10.59
CA ARG A 22 20.30 -17.42 -10.51
C ARG A 22 20.33 -18.43 -11.66
N ALA A 23 19.19 -18.71 -12.28
CA ALA A 23 19.12 -19.60 -13.45
C ALA A 23 19.76 -18.98 -14.70
N ALA A 24 19.96 -17.65 -14.72
CA ALA A 24 20.62 -16.92 -15.79
C ALA A 24 21.85 -16.16 -15.27
N PRO A 25 22.90 -16.85 -14.77
CA PRO A 25 24.05 -16.22 -14.11
C PRO A 25 24.89 -15.35 -15.06
N ASN A 26 24.80 -15.59 -16.37
CA ASN A 26 25.48 -14.79 -17.39
C ASN A 26 24.78 -13.44 -17.65
N ALA A 27 23.54 -13.28 -17.18
CA ALA A 27 22.75 -12.07 -17.37
C ALA A 27 22.63 -11.24 -16.09
N TYR A 28 22.62 -11.88 -14.91
CA TYR A 28 22.43 -11.19 -13.63
C TYR A 28 23.27 -11.81 -12.51
N THR A 29 23.81 -10.93 -11.66
CA THR A 29 24.30 -11.31 -10.33
C THR A 29 23.22 -11.03 -9.31
N SER A 30 22.77 -12.06 -8.57
CA SER A 30 21.77 -11.92 -7.51
C SER A 30 22.38 -12.11 -6.13
N THR A 31 21.94 -11.30 -5.17
CA THR A 31 22.31 -11.44 -3.75
C THR A 31 21.06 -11.25 -2.90
N LYS A 32 20.62 -12.32 -2.23
CA LYS A 32 19.41 -12.32 -1.40
C LYS A 32 19.78 -12.17 0.07
N THR A 33 19.15 -11.21 0.74
CA THR A 33 19.11 -11.09 2.20
C THR A 33 17.71 -11.46 2.71
N ARG A 34 17.44 -11.26 4.00
CA ARG A 34 16.16 -11.63 4.62
C ARG A 34 14.94 -10.99 3.94
N ASP A 35 15.02 -9.69 3.66
CA ASP A 35 13.89 -8.87 3.22
C ASP A 35 14.16 -8.13 1.89
N VAL A 36 15.35 -8.31 1.31
CA VAL A 36 15.77 -7.66 0.06
C VAL A 36 16.48 -8.65 -0.86
N LEU A 37 16.20 -8.56 -2.16
CA LEU A 37 16.95 -9.19 -3.23
C LEU A 37 17.62 -8.11 -4.05
N LYS A 38 18.95 -8.11 -4.09
CA LYS A 38 19.75 -7.26 -4.97
C LYS A 38 19.98 -8.00 -6.29
N ILE A 39 19.76 -7.32 -7.41
CA ILE A 39 20.16 -7.78 -8.74
C ILE A 39 21.02 -6.71 -9.42
N ILE A 40 22.11 -7.16 -10.05
CA ILE A 40 23.01 -6.34 -10.87
C ILE A 40 23.10 -7.03 -12.23
N PRO A 41 22.70 -6.37 -13.32
CA PRO A 41 22.76 -6.98 -14.64
C PRO A 41 24.20 -6.98 -15.17
N SER A 42 24.57 -8.02 -15.90
CA SER A 42 25.94 -8.23 -16.38
C SER A 42 26.33 -7.31 -17.54
N ASP A 43 25.35 -6.74 -18.23
CA ASP A 43 25.52 -5.79 -19.34
C ASP A 43 25.90 -4.38 -18.86
N ASN A 44 25.45 -3.97 -17.67
CA ASN A 44 25.77 -2.69 -17.06
C ASN A 44 25.93 -2.79 -15.55
N SER A 45 27.18 -2.84 -15.09
CA SER A 45 27.54 -2.90 -13.68
C SER A 45 27.15 -1.66 -12.87
N HIS A 46 26.77 -0.55 -13.53
CA HIS A 46 26.27 0.64 -12.84
C HIS A 46 24.78 0.54 -12.47
N HIS A 47 24.05 -0.41 -13.05
CA HIS A 47 22.65 -0.66 -12.71
C HIS A 47 22.59 -1.49 -11.43
N THR A 48 21.85 -1.01 -10.44
CA THR A 48 21.59 -1.79 -9.23
C THR A 48 20.11 -1.74 -8.92
N ILE A 49 19.48 -2.90 -8.74
CA ILE A 49 18.05 -2.99 -8.46
C ILE A 49 17.86 -3.77 -7.17
N TYR A 50 17.16 -3.16 -6.23
CA TYR A 50 16.77 -3.74 -4.96
C TYR A 50 15.28 -4.07 -4.99
N ILE A 51 14.94 -5.33 -4.78
CA ILE A 51 13.57 -5.83 -4.73
C ILE A 51 13.26 -6.15 -3.28
N PHE A 52 12.25 -5.50 -2.72
CA PHE A 52 11.88 -5.67 -1.32
C PHE A 52 10.72 -6.65 -1.19
N LYS A 53 10.74 -7.41 -0.09
CA LYS A 53 9.68 -8.36 0.24
C LYS A 53 8.30 -7.69 0.31
N ASN A 54 8.22 -6.44 0.77
CA ASN A 54 6.98 -5.65 0.81
C ASN A 54 6.38 -5.31 -0.57
N GLY A 55 7.00 -5.75 -1.67
CA GLY A 55 6.47 -5.61 -3.02
C GLY A 55 6.89 -4.35 -3.75
N THR A 56 7.92 -3.66 -3.26
CA THR A 56 8.51 -2.51 -3.94
C THR A 56 9.83 -2.88 -4.61
N VAL A 57 10.22 -2.05 -5.57
CA VAL A 57 11.45 -2.15 -6.34
C VAL A 57 12.10 -0.77 -6.36
N VAL A 58 13.38 -0.68 -6.01
CA VAL A 58 14.18 0.54 -6.10
C VAL A 58 15.35 0.28 -7.03
N SER A 59 15.56 1.15 -8.00
CA SER A 59 16.61 1.01 -9.01
C SER A 59 17.51 2.24 -9.03
N TRP A 60 18.81 2.00 -9.17
CA TRP A 60 19.85 3.02 -9.21
C TRP A 60 20.58 2.94 -10.55
N GLY A 61 20.78 4.09 -11.18
CA GLY A 61 21.51 4.22 -12.43
C GLY A 61 20.72 3.73 -13.66
N VAL A 62 19.52 3.19 -13.47
CA VAL A 62 18.64 2.70 -14.54
C VAL A 62 17.77 3.85 -15.03
N LYS A 63 17.74 4.08 -16.35
CA LYS A 63 16.89 5.12 -16.93
C LYS A 63 15.42 4.69 -17.02
N ARG A 64 14.50 5.66 -17.04
CA ARG A 64 13.04 5.43 -17.14
C ARG A 64 12.59 4.49 -18.28
N TYR A 65 13.28 4.48 -19.42
CA TYR A 65 12.90 3.60 -20.54
C TYR A 65 13.42 2.16 -20.36
N GLU A 66 14.49 1.96 -19.58
CA GLU A 66 15.13 0.67 -19.36
C GLU A 66 14.47 -0.11 -18.22
N ILE A 67 13.94 0.62 -17.22
CA ILE A 67 13.36 0.00 -16.02
C ILE A 67 12.17 -0.92 -16.33
N ASN A 68 11.42 -0.61 -17.40
CA ASN A 68 10.25 -1.38 -17.80
C ASN A 68 10.57 -2.85 -18.11
N ASN A 69 11.75 -3.14 -18.66
CA ASN A 69 12.17 -4.52 -18.93
C ASN A 69 12.28 -5.32 -17.63
N TYR A 70 12.90 -4.73 -16.60
CA TYR A 70 13.04 -5.35 -15.29
C TYR A 70 11.68 -5.50 -14.59
N LEU A 71 10.86 -4.44 -14.62
CA LEU A 71 9.52 -4.47 -14.01
C LEU A 71 8.62 -5.53 -14.65
N ASN A 72 8.68 -5.72 -15.98
CA ASN A 72 7.91 -6.74 -16.67
C ASN A 72 8.32 -8.16 -16.23
N THR A 73 9.63 -8.42 -16.13
CA THR A 73 10.16 -9.70 -15.62
C THR A 73 9.71 -9.95 -14.19
N ILE A 74 9.81 -8.95 -13.31
CA ILE A 74 9.37 -9.06 -11.92
C ILE A 74 7.85 -9.33 -11.85
N LYS A 75 7.04 -8.57 -12.61
CA LYS A 75 5.57 -8.74 -12.64
C LYS A 75 5.14 -10.12 -13.13
N MET A 76 5.87 -10.76 -14.04
CA MET A 76 5.58 -12.14 -14.49
C MET A 76 5.80 -13.19 -13.39
N LEU A 77 6.64 -12.90 -12.40
CA LEU A 77 7.02 -13.84 -11.34
C LEU A 77 6.23 -13.63 -10.04
N VAL A 78 5.46 -12.56 -9.96
CA VAL A 78 4.62 -12.21 -8.81
C VAL A 78 3.20 -12.75 -9.01
N ASP A 79 2.63 -13.38 -7.99
CA ASP A 79 1.31 -14.02 -8.08
C ASP A 79 0.16 -13.02 -8.32
N LYS A 80 0.26 -11.81 -7.76
CA LYS A 80 -0.75 -10.75 -7.85
C LYS A 80 -0.10 -9.39 -8.08
N PRO A 81 0.29 -9.05 -9.32
CA PRO A 81 0.80 -7.73 -9.63
C PRO A 81 -0.29 -6.68 -9.38
N ILE A 82 0.12 -5.56 -8.80
CA ILE A 82 -0.78 -4.43 -8.58
C ILE A 82 -1.04 -3.74 -9.94
N LYS A 83 -2.29 -3.37 -10.19
CA LYS A 83 -2.69 -2.63 -11.40
C LYS A 83 -2.35 -1.14 -11.33
N LEU A 84 -2.43 -0.58 -10.13
CA LEU A 84 -2.06 0.79 -9.83
C LEU A 84 -0.52 0.92 -9.85
N LEU A 85 0.01 1.59 -10.87
CA LEU A 85 1.44 1.88 -10.94
C LEU A 85 1.75 3.11 -10.09
N VAL A 86 2.24 2.87 -8.88
CA VAL A 86 2.81 3.92 -8.04
C VAL A 86 4.31 3.93 -8.23
N HIS A 87 4.86 5.09 -8.55
CA HIS A 87 6.28 5.29 -8.73
C HIS A 87 6.71 6.66 -8.20
N ASP A 88 7.99 6.75 -7.87
CA ASP A 88 8.64 7.95 -7.39
C ASP A 88 10.06 8.01 -7.98
N GLU A 89 10.57 9.22 -8.19
CA GLU A 89 11.81 9.46 -8.93
C GLU A 89 12.67 10.53 -8.28
N PHE A 90 13.94 10.18 -8.10
CA PHE A 90 14.95 11.04 -7.54
C PHE A 90 16.16 11.14 -8.47
N HIS A 91 16.75 12.33 -8.52
CA HIS A 91 18.05 12.50 -9.15
C HIS A 91 19.12 12.41 -8.07
N TYR A 92 20.22 11.75 -8.38
CA TYR A 92 21.36 11.69 -7.48
C TYR A 92 22.69 12.01 -8.16
N GLN A 93 23.62 12.54 -7.37
CA GLN A 93 24.97 12.90 -7.79
C GLN A 93 26.00 12.61 -6.68
N LEU A 94 27.26 12.41 -7.08
CA LEU A 94 28.35 12.23 -6.13
C LEU A 94 28.80 13.58 -5.57
N ALA A 95 28.94 13.66 -4.25
CA ALA A 95 29.47 14.82 -3.54
C ALA A 95 30.35 14.41 -2.36
N ALA A 96 30.87 15.37 -1.60
CA ALA A 96 31.73 15.09 -0.44
C ALA A 96 30.96 14.61 0.81
N LYS A 97 29.63 14.79 0.83
CA LYS A 97 28.76 14.42 1.95
C LYS A 97 27.40 14.03 1.42
N THR A 98 26.77 13.03 2.04
CA THR A 98 25.38 12.67 1.74
C THR A 98 24.42 13.72 2.30
N SER A 99 23.68 14.41 1.42
CA SER A 99 22.64 15.39 1.76
C SER A 99 21.50 15.37 0.75
N ILE A 100 20.35 15.92 1.11
CA ILE A 100 19.23 16.13 0.18
C ILE A 100 18.88 17.61 0.25
N GLU A 101 18.95 18.26 -0.91
CA GLU A 101 18.63 19.68 -1.06
C GLU A 101 17.70 19.85 -2.27
N PRO A 102 16.65 20.68 -2.16
CA PRO A 102 15.88 21.08 -3.34
C PRO A 102 16.83 21.82 -4.27
N HIS A 103 16.93 21.41 -5.54
CA HIS A 103 17.80 22.09 -6.48
C HIS A 103 17.20 23.46 -6.82
N ASP A 104 17.76 24.53 -6.24
CA ASP A 104 17.28 25.93 -6.31
C ASP A 104 16.84 26.40 -7.72
N PHE A 105 17.45 25.86 -8.78
CA PHE A 105 17.20 26.27 -10.16
C PHE A 105 16.14 25.46 -10.91
N PHE A 106 15.87 24.21 -10.51
CA PHE A 106 15.03 23.29 -11.28
C PHE A 106 13.83 22.74 -10.51
N ASP A 107 13.71 23.05 -9.21
CA ASP A 107 12.65 22.51 -8.34
C ASP A 107 12.59 20.97 -8.40
N VAL A 108 13.77 20.35 -8.54
CA VAL A 108 13.95 18.90 -8.55
C VAL A 108 14.80 18.51 -7.35
N ASP A 109 14.34 17.53 -6.59
CA ASP A 109 15.05 17.03 -5.43
C ASP A 109 16.31 16.28 -5.87
N CYS A 110 17.48 16.76 -5.41
CA CYS A 110 18.77 16.16 -5.71
C CYS A 110 19.36 15.53 -4.46
N LEU A 111 19.48 14.21 -4.48
CA LEU A 111 20.20 13.43 -3.48
C LEU A 111 21.69 13.46 -3.80
N THR A 112 22.50 14.01 -2.91
CA THR A 112 23.94 13.82 -2.98
C THR A 112 24.33 12.58 -2.18
N ILE A 113 25.21 11.75 -2.73
CA ILE A 113 25.77 10.58 -2.05
C ILE A 113 27.29 10.74 -1.96
N GLU A 114 27.86 10.39 -0.81
CA GLU A 114 29.30 10.54 -0.55
C GLU A 114 30.16 9.43 -1.18
N ASP A 115 29.57 8.26 -1.43
CA ASP A 115 30.19 7.18 -2.16
C ASP A 115 29.18 6.42 -3.02
N GLU A 116 29.67 5.58 -3.95
CA GLU A 116 28.83 4.68 -4.73
C GLU A 116 28.63 3.31 -4.06
N SER A 117 28.87 3.20 -2.74
CA SER A 117 28.83 1.93 -2.05
C SER A 117 27.45 1.29 -2.13
N GLU A 118 27.43 -0.03 -2.28
CA GLU A 118 26.18 -0.79 -2.33
C GLU A 118 25.41 -0.71 -1.02
N GLU A 119 26.12 -0.54 0.10
CA GLU A 119 25.56 -0.44 1.44
C GLU A 119 24.84 0.89 1.65
N LEU A 120 25.42 2.01 1.20
CA LEU A 120 24.77 3.33 1.22
C LEU A 120 23.52 3.34 0.34
N LYS A 121 23.63 2.85 -0.90
CA LYS A 121 22.48 2.74 -1.82
C LYS A 121 21.37 1.86 -1.24
N LEU A 122 21.71 0.75 -0.59
CA LEU A 122 20.72 -0.10 0.09
C LEU A 122 20.06 0.62 1.27
N SER A 123 20.82 1.34 2.09
CA SER A 123 20.28 2.14 3.20
C SER A 123 19.23 3.14 2.73
N LEU A 124 19.55 3.93 1.71
CA LEU A 124 18.62 4.89 1.10
C LEU A 124 17.44 4.18 0.42
N SER A 125 17.66 3.00 -0.17
CA SER A 125 16.60 2.21 -0.79
C SER A 125 15.52 1.77 0.20
N TYR A 126 15.84 1.58 1.50
CA TYR A 126 14.82 1.32 2.52
C TYR A 126 13.84 2.49 2.66
N GLY A 127 14.34 3.74 2.65
CA GLY A 127 13.50 4.93 2.72
C GLY A 127 12.63 5.12 1.48
N PHE A 128 13.21 4.97 0.28
CA PHE A 128 12.45 5.01 -0.98
C PHE A 128 11.38 3.91 -1.06
N SER A 129 11.73 2.69 -0.63
CA SER A 129 10.81 1.57 -0.53
C SER A 129 9.62 1.86 0.38
N GLN A 130 9.84 2.49 1.54
CA GLN A 130 8.78 2.90 2.44
C GLN A 130 7.91 4.00 1.82
N SER A 131 8.52 5.03 1.20
CA SER A 131 7.80 6.13 0.56
C SER A 131 6.83 5.64 -0.52
N VAL A 132 7.31 4.83 -1.47
CA VAL A 132 6.47 4.36 -2.58
C VAL A 132 5.39 3.39 -2.10
N LYS A 133 5.65 2.64 -1.01
CA LYS A 133 4.65 1.77 -0.40
C LYS A 133 3.56 2.57 0.33
N LEU A 134 3.93 3.65 1.01
CA LEU A 134 2.98 4.58 1.62
C LEU A 134 2.10 5.23 0.56
N GLN A 135 2.68 5.70 -0.54
CA GLN A 135 1.94 6.29 -1.66
C GLN A 135 0.90 5.32 -2.23
N TYR A 136 1.22 4.02 -2.28
CA TYR A 136 0.26 2.97 -2.66
C TYR A 136 -0.92 2.87 -1.69
N PHE A 137 -0.68 2.91 -0.37
CA PHE A 137 -1.77 2.88 0.61
C PHE A 137 -2.60 4.16 0.62
N GLU A 138 -1.95 5.33 0.50
CA GLU A 138 -2.63 6.63 0.37
C GLU A 138 -3.62 6.59 -0.79
N THR A 139 -3.18 6.11 -1.96
CA THR A 139 -4.04 6.03 -3.15
C THR A 139 -5.22 5.06 -2.96
N ILE A 140 -4.99 3.92 -2.31
CA ILE A 140 -6.09 2.95 -2.04
C ILE A 140 -7.11 3.54 -1.10
N ILE A 141 -6.66 4.14 0.01
CA ILE A 141 -7.55 4.65 1.05
C ILE A 141 -8.33 5.86 0.54
N ASP A 142 -7.65 6.78 -0.16
CA ASP A 142 -8.30 7.95 -0.77
C ASP A 142 -9.34 7.49 -1.80
N GLY A 143 -9.00 6.52 -2.64
CA GLY A 143 -9.94 5.96 -3.61
C GLY A 143 -11.17 5.31 -2.97
N LEU A 144 -11.03 4.66 -1.80
CA LEU A 144 -12.18 4.11 -1.06
C LEU A 144 -13.03 5.21 -0.43
N ILE A 145 -12.42 6.22 0.17
CA ILE A 145 -13.13 7.36 0.76
C ILE A 145 -13.92 8.10 -0.32
N GLU A 146 -13.28 8.43 -1.44
CA GLU A 146 -13.93 9.10 -2.58
C GLU A 146 -15.08 8.27 -3.17
N LYS A 147 -14.89 6.94 -3.28
CA LYS A 147 -15.92 6.02 -3.76
C LYS A 147 -17.17 6.01 -2.88
N TYR A 148 -17.02 6.13 -1.57
CA TYR A 148 -18.13 5.99 -0.62
C TYR A 148 -18.70 7.32 -0.10
N ASN A 149 -17.97 8.43 -0.23
CA ASN A 149 -18.44 9.77 0.14
C ASN A 149 -19.82 10.15 -0.46
N PRO A 150 -20.12 9.88 -1.74
CA PRO A 150 -21.44 10.18 -2.32
C PRO A 150 -22.59 9.45 -1.61
N MET A 151 -22.35 8.24 -1.08
CA MET A 151 -23.38 7.49 -0.34
C MET A 151 -23.69 8.15 1.00
N ILE A 152 -22.67 8.67 1.69
CA ILE A 152 -22.81 9.44 2.92
C ILE A 152 -23.66 10.70 2.66
N GLN A 153 -23.37 11.40 1.55
CA GLN A 153 -24.13 12.59 1.15
C GLN A 153 -25.60 12.25 0.83
N SER A 154 -25.85 11.17 0.10
CA SER A 154 -27.21 10.70 -0.19
C SER A 154 -27.99 10.39 1.08
N LEU A 155 -27.37 9.69 2.03
CA LEU A 155 -27.99 9.40 3.32
C LEU A 155 -28.32 10.69 4.09
N SER A 156 -27.42 11.67 4.10
CA SER A 156 -27.65 12.96 4.75
C SER A 156 -28.78 13.76 4.11
N GLN A 157 -29.01 13.65 2.79
CA GLN A 157 -30.02 14.42 2.08
C GLN A 157 -31.40 13.75 2.09
N THR A 158 -31.43 12.42 1.95
CA THR A 158 -32.67 11.66 1.72
C THR A 158 -33.11 10.83 2.92
N GLY A 159 -32.22 10.60 3.90
CA GLY A 159 -32.46 9.70 5.03
C GLY A 159 -32.36 8.21 4.70
N GLU A 160 -32.13 7.86 3.42
CA GLU A 160 -32.06 6.48 2.95
C GLU A 160 -30.75 6.21 2.18
N MET A 161 -30.25 4.97 2.27
CA MET A 161 -29.13 4.54 1.43
C MET A 161 -29.66 3.97 0.11
N PRO A 162 -29.18 4.45 -1.05
CA PRO A 162 -29.67 4.01 -2.36
C PRO A 162 -29.15 2.62 -2.78
N ILE A 163 -28.69 1.79 -1.84
CA ILE A 163 -28.04 0.50 -2.10
C ILE A 163 -28.66 -0.64 -1.30
N GLY A 164 -28.64 -1.83 -1.90
CA GLY A 164 -29.19 -3.04 -1.28
C GLY A 164 -28.28 -3.63 -0.21
N ARG A 165 -28.84 -4.45 0.70
CA ARG A 165 -28.10 -5.15 1.77
C ARG A 165 -26.86 -5.90 1.27
N LYS A 166 -26.97 -6.60 0.14
CA LYS A 166 -25.85 -7.32 -0.48
C LYS A 166 -24.71 -6.39 -0.89
N GLN A 167 -25.03 -5.21 -1.41
CA GLN A 167 -24.05 -4.21 -1.81
C GLN A 167 -23.34 -3.64 -0.58
N ILE A 168 -24.09 -3.34 0.51
CA ILE A 168 -23.49 -2.89 1.77
C ILE A 168 -22.50 -3.93 2.31
N GLN A 169 -22.84 -5.22 2.28
CA GLN A 169 -21.91 -6.29 2.66
C GLN A 169 -20.65 -6.34 1.80
N GLN A 170 -20.76 -6.04 0.49
CA GLN A 170 -19.60 -5.94 -0.40
C GLN A 170 -18.70 -4.74 -0.02
N VAL A 171 -19.30 -3.59 0.31
CA VAL A 171 -18.57 -2.40 0.80
C VAL A 171 -17.78 -2.72 2.07
N ILE A 172 -18.44 -3.32 3.06
CA ILE A 172 -17.84 -3.78 4.32
C ILE A 172 -16.66 -4.72 4.03
N GLY A 173 -16.85 -5.70 3.14
CA GLY A 173 -15.79 -6.64 2.74
C GLY A 173 -14.59 -5.97 2.07
N GLU A 174 -14.82 -4.97 1.23
CA GLU A 174 -13.76 -4.20 0.57
C GLU A 174 -12.96 -3.37 1.57
N ILE A 175 -13.64 -2.68 2.51
CA ILE A 175 -13.00 -1.92 3.59
C ILE A 175 -12.16 -2.84 4.48
N LEU A 176 -12.72 -3.98 4.90
CA LEU A 176 -11.99 -4.97 5.70
C LEU A 176 -10.78 -5.53 4.96
N GLY A 177 -10.91 -5.77 3.65
CA GLY A 177 -9.81 -6.20 2.79
C GLY A 177 -8.66 -5.18 2.77
N ALA A 178 -8.97 -3.90 2.58
CA ALA A 178 -7.97 -2.83 2.59
C ALA A 178 -7.29 -2.68 3.97
N LYS A 179 -8.07 -2.71 5.06
CA LYS A 179 -7.56 -2.65 6.44
C LYS A 179 -6.65 -3.84 6.76
N SER A 180 -7.06 -5.05 6.38
CA SER A 180 -6.26 -6.26 6.57
C SER A 180 -4.94 -6.18 5.81
N GLU A 181 -4.97 -5.72 4.56
CA GLU A 181 -3.76 -5.56 3.74
C GLU A 181 -2.78 -4.57 4.37
N MET A 182 -3.25 -3.41 4.83
CA MET A 182 -2.40 -2.43 5.49
C MET A 182 -1.81 -2.97 6.79
N ASN A 183 -2.62 -3.65 7.62
CA ASN A 183 -2.15 -4.24 8.87
C ASN A 183 -1.08 -5.32 8.68
N LEU A 184 -1.15 -6.10 7.60
CA LEU A 184 -0.14 -7.14 7.32
C LEU A 184 1.21 -6.53 6.90
N ILE A 185 1.19 -5.32 6.34
CA ILE A 185 2.36 -4.67 5.73
C ILE A 185 2.90 -3.55 6.61
N SER A 186 2.14 -3.06 7.60
CA SER A 186 2.57 -2.03 8.56
C SER A 186 3.89 -2.35 9.24
N ASN A 187 4.19 -3.65 9.42
CA ASN A 187 5.46 -4.11 9.98
C ASN A 187 6.70 -3.63 9.19
N PHE A 188 6.57 -3.38 7.88
CA PHE A 188 7.64 -2.89 7.02
C PHE A 188 7.83 -1.36 7.10
N LEU A 189 6.86 -0.64 7.67
CA LEU A 189 6.94 0.79 7.92
C LEU A 189 7.68 1.10 9.22
N TYR A 190 7.92 0.11 10.08
CA TYR A 190 8.79 0.25 11.23
C TYR A 190 10.27 0.22 10.84
N HIS A 191 11.12 0.66 11.77
CA HIS A 191 12.56 0.70 11.63
C HIS A 191 13.13 -0.65 11.11
N PRO A 192 13.79 -0.67 9.93
CA PRO A 192 14.30 -1.90 9.35
C PRO A 192 15.34 -2.58 10.25
N LYS A 193 15.21 -3.91 10.42
CA LYS A 193 16.17 -4.72 11.22
C LYS A 193 17.58 -4.76 10.63
N TYR A 194 17.73 -4.37 9.36
CA TYR A 194 19.02 -4.27 8.69
C TYR A 194 19.99 -3.36 9.47
N PHE A 195 19.50 -2.24 10.00
CA PHE A 195 20.31 -1.28 10.76
C PHE A 195 20.79 -1.78 12.12
N TRP A 196 20.18 -2.85 12.66
CA TRP A 196 20.72 -3.49 13.86
C TRP A 196 22.08 -4.16 13.61
N GLN A 197 22.36 -4.55 12.37
CA GLN A 197 23.66 -5.10 11.95
C GLN A 197 24.57 -4.02 11.36
N HIS A 198 23.99 -2.95 10.82
CA HIS A 198 24.71 -1.85 10.16
C HIS A 198 24.31 -0.48 10.74
N PRO A 199 24.63 -0.20 12.01
CA PRO A 199 24.17 1.03 12.69
C PRO A 199 24.76 2.30 12.07
N THR A 200 25.96 2.23 11.47
CA THR A 200 26.58 3.36 10.77
C THR A 200 25.79 3.84 9.56
N LEU A 201 24.96 2.97 8.96
CA LEU A 201 24.15 3.30 7.80
C LEU A 201 22.78 3.90 8.17
N GLU A 202 22.40 3.83 9.45
CA GLU A 202 21.09 4.24 9.96
C GLU A 202 20.85 5.75 9.77
N ASP A 203 21.91 6.56 9.93
CA ASP A 203 21.82 8.01 9.78
C ASP A 203 21.35 8.42 8.38
N HIS A 204 21.79 7.72 7.32
CA HIS A 204 21.36 7.98 5.95
C HIS A 204 19.88 7.63 5.74
N PHE A 205 19.41 6.53 6.35
CA PHE A 205 18.01 6.14 6.31
C PHE A 205 17.13 7.15 7.04
N ILE A 206 17.50 7.55 8.27
CA ILE A 206 16.74 8.54 9.05
C ILE A 206 16.70 9.90 8.35
N MET A 207 17.80 10.30 7.71
CA MET A 207 17.84 11.52 6.90
C MET A 207 16.78 11.49 5.80
N LEU A 208 16.74 10.40 5.03
CA LEU A 208 15.79 10.23 3.93
C LEU A 208 14.35 10.08 4.45
N GLU A 209 14.14 9.35 5.54
CA GLU A 209 12.84 9.18 6.19
C GLU A 209 12.24 10.53 6.62
N ARG A 210 13.08 11.39 7.21
CA ARG A 210 12.69 12.74 7.63
C ARG A 210 12.34 13.60 6.43
N TYR A 211 13.16 13.55 5.39
CA TYR A 211 12.98 14.31 4.16
C TYR A 211 11.67 13.93 3.45
N LEU A 212 11.41 12.63 3.28
CA LEU A 212 10.18 12.11 2.67
C LEU A 212 8.96 12.18 3.60
N HIS A 213 9.11 12.73 4.80
CA HIS A 213 8.07 12.90 5.81
C HIS A 213 7.29 11.61 6.12
N ILE A 214 7.97 10.46 6.10
CA ILE A 214 7.38 9.12 6.24
C ILE A 214 6.45 9.04 7.46
N GLN A 215 6.92 9.46 8.64
CA GLN A 215 6.11 9.41 9.87
C GLN A 215 4.84 10.29 9.80
N ARG A 216 4.94 11.49 9.20
CA ARG A 216 3.78 12.38 9.02
C ARG A 216 2.75 11.75 8.07
N ARG A 217 3.23 11.12 7.00
CA ARG A 217 2.39 10.41 6.03
C ARG A 217 1.70 9.21 6.66
N VAL A 218 2.41 8.40 7.46
CA VAL A 218 1.81 7.32 8.26
C VAL A 218 0.68 7.84 9.15
N ASN A 219 0.89 8.96 9.85
CA ASN A 219 -0.14 9.55 10.70
C ASN A 219 -1.36 10.03 9.89
N ALA A 220 -1.14 10.63 8.72
CA ALA A 220 -2.23 11.04 7.82
C ALA A 220 -3.05 9.84 7.31
N ILE A 221 -2.38 8.74 6.95
CA ILE A 221 -3.03 7.50 6.55
C ILE A 221 -3.87 6.94 7.71
N ASN A 222 -3.36 6.91 8.94
CA ASN A 222 -4.11 6.44 10.10
C ASN A 222 -5.39 7.27 10.32
N HIS A 223 -5.30 8.60 10.19
CA HIS A 223 -6.49 9.45 10.30
C HIS A 223 -7.53 9.16 9.20
N ARG A 224 -7.08 8.91 7.97
CA ARG A 224 -7.97 8.52 6.86
C ARG A 224 -8.59 7.13 7.07
N LEU A 225 -7.84 6.20 7.68
CA LEU A 225 -8.38 4.91 8.11
C LEU A 225 -9.46 5.07 9.18
N ASP A 226 -9.33 6.03 10.09
CA ASP A 226 -10.36 6.32 11.08
C ASP A 226 -11.65 6.79 10.39
N THR A 227 -11.55 7.69 9.41
CA THR A 227 -12.70 8.06 8.57
C THR A 227 -13.30 6.84 7.86
N LEU A 228 -12.47 5.93 7.34
CA LEU A 228 -12.95 4.70 6.72
C LEU A 228 -13.65 3.76 7.73
N ASN A 229 -13.20 3.74 8.99
CA ASN A 229 -13.87 3.01 10.07
C ASN A 229 -15.24 3.61 10.40
N GLU A 230 -15.36 4.95 10.44
CA GLU A 230 -16.66 5.61 10.63
C GLU A 230 -17.65 5.24 9.52
N ILE A 231 -17.18 5.20 8.27
CA ILE A 231 -17.97 4.73 7.11
C ILE A 231 -18.42 3.29 7.30
N PHE A 232 -17.50 2.42 7.72
CA PHE A 232 -17.78 1.00 8.00
C PHE A 232 -18.83 0.83 9.10
N ASP A 233 -18.71 1.55 10.21
CA ASP A 233 -19.63 1.46 11.34
C ASP A 233 -21.02 1.97 10.95
N MET A 234 -21.09 3.06 10.19
CA MET A 234 -22.36 3.56 9.63
C MET A 234 -23.04 2.50 8.74
N PHE A 235 -22.30 1.86 7.83
CA PHE A 235 -22.84 0.82 6.96
C PHE A 235 -23.31 -0.42 7.73
N ASN A 236 -22.56 -0.84 8.76
CA ASN A 236 -23.00 -1.94 9.63
C ASN A 236 -24.27 -1.59 10.41
N GLY A 237 -24.33 -0.41 11.03
CA GLY A 237 -25.53 0.02 11.77
C GLY A 237 -26.77 0.09 10.89
N TYR A 238 -26.63 0.50 9.62
CA TYR A 238 -27.73 0.51 8.66
C TYR A 238 -28.22 -0.91 8.32
N LEU A 239 -27.33 -1.90 8.27
CA LEU A 239 -27.71 -3.31 8.08
C LEU A 239 -28.47 -3.87 9.29
N ASP A 240 -28.04 -3.55 10.50
CA ASP A 240 -28.63 -4.08 11.74
C ASP A 240 -30.04 -3.52 11.97
N ASN A 241 -30.26 -2.21 11.75
CA ASN A 241 -31.59 -1.60 11.86
C ASN A 241 -32.62 -2.23 10.91
N ARG A 242 -32.18 -2.64 9.72
CA ARG A 242 -33.06 -3.26 8.72
C ARG A 242 -33.50 -4.67 9.13
N HIS A 243 -32.68 -5.40 9.90
CA HIS A 243 -33.06 -6.69 10.48
C HIS A 243 -34.07 -6.54 11.62
N SER A 244 -33.86 -5.56 12.51
CA SER A 244 -34.76 -5.28 13.62
C SER A 244 -36.18 -4.95 13.15
N HIS A 245 -36.32 -4.13 12.11
CA HIS A 245 -37.64 -3.81 11.54
C HIS A 245 -38.37 -5.01 10.91
N LEU A 246 -37.65 -5.95 10.29
CA LEU A 246 -38.30 -7.15 9.73
C LEU A 246 -38.88 -8.03 10.84
N LEU A 247 -38.15 -8.21 11.95
CA LEU A 247 -38.65 -8.95 13.11
C LEU A 247 -39.85 -8.26 13.75
N GLU A 248 -39.82 -6.94 13.87
CA GLU A 248 -40.94 -6.13 14.38
C GLU A 248 -42.21 -6.34 13.54
N ILE A 249 -42.10 -6.26 12.22
CA ILE A 249 -43.23 -6.48 11.30
C ILE A 249 -43.77 -7.90 11.40
N VAL A 250 -42.89 -8.92 11.50
CA VAL A 250 -43.32 -10.31 11.68
C VAL A 250 -44.11 -10.49 12.97
N ILE A 251 -43.66 -9.89 14.08
CA ILE A 251 -44.38 -9.95 15.36
C ILE A 251 -45.75 -9.27 15.25
N ILE A 252 -45.83 -8.09 14.63
CA ILE A 252 -47.10 -7.38 14.42
C ILE A 252 -48.07 -8.24 13.60
N ILE A 253 -47.61 -8.86 12.51
CA ILE A 253 -48.43 -9.75 11.69
C ILE A 253 -48.93 -10.96 12.49
N LEU A 254 -48.06 -11.58 13.30
CA LEU A 254 -48.44 -12.71 14.15
C LEU A 254 -49.54 -12.33 15.15
N ILE A 255 -49.43 -11.17 15.79
CA ILE A 255 -50.46 -10.65 16.72
C ILE A 255 -51.78 -10.41 15.98
N ILE A 256 -51.75 -9.82 14.78
CA ILE A 256 -52.96 -9.58 13.98
C ILE A 256 -53.65 -10.91 13.63
N ILE A 257 -52.89 -11.92 13.21
CA ILE A 257 -53.42 -13.26 12.89
C ILE A 257 -54.08 -13.86 14.13
N GLU A 258 -53.44 -13.78 15.30
CA GLU A 258 -53.98 -14.32 16.55
C GLU A 258 -55.30 -13.65 16.94
N ILE A 259 -55.41 -12.32 16.82
CA ILE A 259 -56.64 -11.58 17.08
C ILE A 259 -57.76 -12.03 16.12
N ILE A 260 -57.47 -12.19 14.82
CA ILE A 260 -58.46 -12.64 13.83
C ILE A 260 -58.98 -14.04 14.17
N VAL A 261 -58.08 -14.97 14.49
CA VAL A 261 -58.45 -16.34 14.89
C VAL A 261 -59.29 -16.32 16.16
N GLY A 262 -58.92 -15.51 17.15
CA GLY A 262 -59.69 -15.34 18.39
C GLY A 262 -61.11 -14.84 18.14
N VAL A 263 -61.30 -13.83 17.28
CA VAL A 263 -62.62 -13.29 16.93
C VAL A 263 -63.45 -14.30 16.15
N MET A 264 -62.85 -15.02 15.18
CA MET A 264 -63.56 -16.06 14.42
C MET A 264 -64.04 -17.20 15.33
N ASN A 265 -63.22 -17.62 16.29
CA ASN A 265 -63.56 -18.69 17.23
C ASN A 265 -64.62 -18.26 18.26
N PHE A 266 -64.73 -16.95 18.55
CA PHE A 266 -65.77 -16.43 19.46
C PHE A 266 -67.14 -16.27 18.77
N HIS A 267 -67.17 -16.17 17.44
CA HIS A 267 -68.39 -15.96 16.66
C HIS A 267 -68.99 -17.26 16.08
N LEU A 268 -68.41 -18.42 16.39
CA LEU A 268 -68.82 -19.77 15.96
C LEU A 268 -69.25 -20.60 17.16
#